data_AF-A0A291IRE6-F1
#
_entry.id   AF-A0A291IRE6-F1
#
_cell.length_a   1.000
_cell.length_b   1.000
_cell.length_c   1.000
_cell.angle_alpha   90.00
_cell.angle_beta   90.00
_cell.angle_gamma   90.00
#
_symmetry.space_group_name_H-M   'P 1'
#
loop_
_entity.id
_entity.type
_entity.pdbx_description
1 polymer ?
#
loop_
_entity_poly.entity_id
_entity_poly.type
_entity_poly.pdbx_seq_one_letter_code
_entity_poly.pdbx_strand_id
1 'polypeptide(L)'
;MSEQVSKKTKKTTIDSEEIYKSPLYEKNKDDFISKSQKSLANKYYFKHQFKKDLLLIILSAFLTMIAFDYFVSPTGGQGVYPGGLGSIAKFIAVKTNPGTSAEIIAKQGTYYYIWYLVINIPFIAFGLWKLGLRFTLLTLLYILLQIAFDQIVSHIPVINPQSWHMIIDYPLISKFGSVWNSVIWLFVFAFIGGALVGYAYSWVYRANGSAGGTDFVTMYVSQKKNKNIGSVNAYANYIILALIIILNTALMGVNEISAQTKVSVLNQASDSELTDFAKWIYTNQSDLTWFQELQHSFNVQSTANKIALNGSTDADRFADAMVNHKMEFEKTYQLMITSLADESLFDVKYTKGMINKMRFYYVFGPSLFASIVYVIISSITTNAGYPKFKVRTYVISTEQPDAIIKVLQDNGYRNEITIEKPDEILVKGIQSTDKRIMTLSMTVINWKNIKQFIFEQDENMHVKVIATKKIEGKFDYEFSNDHTQNYFHSQIVNDPRQMKKIERASFQKTKSEIIENSQKEARRKKAAAKKAKEHDAKVKNRHQRWPYTMFDKIKNFFKKKSK
;
A
#
# COMPACT_ATOMS: atom_id res chain seq x y z
N MET A 1 -7.75 67.34 31.90
CA MET A 1 -6.30 67.16 32.07
C MET A 1 -5.98 65.68 31.90
N SER A 2 -5.62 65.26 30.70
CA SER A 2 -5.24 63.89 30.35
C SER A 2 -3.92 63.95 29.57
N GLU A 3 -2.82 63.71 30.27
CA GLU A 3 -1.47 63.79 29.73
C GLU A 3 -1.15 62.47 29.00
N GLN A 4 -1.39 62.43 27.69
CA GLN A 4 -0.99 61.31 26.83
C GLN A 4 0.54 61.31 26.64
N VAL A 5 1.24 60.56 27.50
CA VAL A 5 2.67 60.28 27.34
C VAL A 5 2.88 59.39 26.11
N SER A 6 3.18 60.01 24.97
CA SER A 6 3.62 59.28 23.77
C SER A 6 5.00 58.64 24.05
N LYS A 7 5.00 57.33 24.31
CA LYS A 7 6.24 56.54 24.38
C LYS A 7 6.81 56.43 22.98
N LYS A 8 7.64 57.39 22.56
CA LYS A 8 8.52 57.26 21.39
C LYS A 8 9.39 56.02 21.59
N THR A 9 9.01 54.93 20.93
CA THR A 9 9.80 53.70 20.87
C THR A 9 11.04 54.05 20.08
N LYS A 10 12.20 54.16 20.74
CA LYS A 10 13.52 54.26 20.09
C LYS A 10 13.59 53.07 19.11
N LYS A 11 13.43 53.33 17.80
CA LYS A 11 13.68 52.32 16.77
C LYS A 11 15.18 52.02 16.86
N THR A 12 15.53 50.87 17.40
CA THR A 12 16.90 50.38 17.38
C THR A 12 17.28 50.19 15.91
N THR A 13 18.04 51.12 15.35
CA THR A 13 18.66 50.97 14.04
C THR A 13 19.79 49.98 14.20
N ILE A 14 19.51 48.71 13.91
CA ILE A 14 20.54 47.67 13.80
C ILE A 14 21.34 47.98 12.53
N ASP A 15 22.67 48.02 12.67
CA ASP A 15 23.57 48.23 11.56
C ASP A 15 23.44 47.07 10.56
N SER A 16 23.34 47.39 9.27
CA SER A 16 23.32 46.40 8.20
C SER A 16 24.56 45.50 8.22
N GLU A 17 25.73 46.03 8.57
CA GLU A 17 26.95 45.22 8.64
C GLU A 17 26.89 44.16 9.73
N GLU A 18 26.32 44.51 10.89
CA GLU A 18 26.15 43.57 12.00
C GLU A 18 25.24 42.41 11.62
N ILE A 19 24.22 42.68 10.79
CA ILE A 19 23.31 41.65 10.27
C ILE A 19 24.07 40.70 9.34
N TYR A 20 24.85 41.21 8.39
CA TYR A 20 25.60 40.37 7.44
C TYR A 20 26.68 39.51 8.13
N LYS A 21 27.29 40.01 9.21
CA LYS A 21 28.29 39.26 10.00
C LYS A 21 27.67 38.25 10.97
N SER A 22 26.34 38.23 11.13
CA SER A 22 25.69 37.33 12.07
C SER A 22 25.62 35.88 11.57
N PRO A 23 25.86 34.85 12.43
CA PRO A 23 25.68 33.45 12.05
C PRO A 23 24.24 33.10 11.61
N LEU A 24 23.26 33.88 12.07
CA LEU A 24 21.86 33.76 11.66
C LEU A 24 21.67 34.13 10.18
N TYR A 25 22.44 35.08 9.65
CA TYR A 25 22.36 35.46 8.25
C TYR A 25 22.80 34.33 7.33
N GLU A 26 23.97 33.72 7.58
CA GLU A 26 24.46 32.59 6.77
C GLU A 26 23.49 31.40 6.83
N LYS A 27 23.00 31.04 8.03
CA LYS A 27 21.98 29.99 8.16
C LYS A 27 20.72 30.30 7.33
N ASN A 28 20.22 31.54 7.39
CA ASN A 28 19.04 31.95 6.64
C ASN A 28 19.31 31.97 5.12
N LYS A 29 20.51 32.39 4.70
CA LYS A 29 20.96 32.37 3.32
C LYS A 29 21.02 30.95 2.77
N ASP A 30 21.61 30.01 3.51
CA ASP A 30 21.64 28.59 3.15
C ASP A 30 20.23 27.99 3.03
N ASP A 31 19.33 28.32 3.96
CA ASP A 31 17.91 27.94 3.91
C ASP A 31 17.24 28.43 2.62
N PHE A 32 17.49 29.69 2.21
CA PHE A 32 16.94 30.27 0.99
C PHE A 32 17.59 29.71 -0.29
N ILE A 33 18.89 29.42 -0.28
CA ILE A 33 19.58 28.72 -1.36
C ILE A 33 18.97 27.33 -1.53
N SER A 34 18.83 26.56 -0.45
CA SER A 34 18.23 25.21 -0.49
C SER A 34 16.79 25.23 -1.01
N LYS A 35 15.97 26.20 -0.59
CA LYS A 35 14.61 26.39 -1.13
C LYS A 35 14.62 26.71 -2.63
N SER A 36 15.55 27.55 -3.07
CA SER A 36 15.71 27.91 -4.48
C SER A 36 16.19 26.73 -5.32
N GLN A 37 17.13 25.92 -4.81
CA GLN A 37 17.59 24.67 -5.42
C GLN A 37 16.43 23.71 -5.62
N LYS A 38 15.61 23.48 -4.58
CA LYS A 38 14.41 22.63 -4.68
C LYS A 38 13.42 23.14 -5.72
N SER A 39 13.21 24.45 -5.78
CA SER A 39 12.32 25.07 -6.78
C SER A 39 12.85 24.91 -8.21
N LEU A 40 14.15 25.12 -8.42
CA LEU A 40 14.81 24.94 -9.71
C LEU A 40 14.79 23.47 -10.15
N ALA A 41 15.08 22.54 -9.23
CA ALA A 41 15.00 21.11 -9.46
C ALA A 41 13.59 20.67 -9.87
N ASN A 42 12.55 21.19 -9.20
CA ASN A 42 11.16 20.93 -9.58
C ASN A 42 10.86 21.45 -10.98
N LYS A 43 11.27 22.69 -11.32
CA LYS A 43 11.07 23.25 -12.66
C LYS A 43 11.76 22.41 -13.73
N TYR A 44 13.01 22.02 -13.50
CA TYR A 44 13.78 21.17 -14.41
C TYR A 44 13.07 19.83 -14.63
N TYR A 45 12.62 19.20 -13.54
CA TYR A 45 11.85 17.98 -13.59
C TYR A 45 10.58 18.12 -14.45
N PHE A 46 9.74 19.13 -14.18
CA PHE A 46 8.50 19.35 -14.92
C PHE A 46 8.74 19.63 -16.40
N LYS A 47 9.88 20.24 -16.75
CA LYS A 47 10.24 20.53 -18.14
C LYS A 47 10.74 19.29 -18.90
N HIS A 48 11.58 18.46 -18.27
CA HIS A 48 12.33 17.41 -18.99
C HIS A 48 11.86 15.98 -18.71
N GLN A 49 11.52 15.66 -17.46
CA GLN A 49 11.25 14.28 -17.05
C GLN A 49 9.75 13.99 -16.89
N PHE A 50 8.95 15.00 -16.52
CA PHE A 50 7.54 14.82 -16.23
C PHE A 50 6.73 14.22 -17.38
N LYS A 51 7.05 14.52 -18.65
CA LYS A 51 6.35 13.92 -19.79
C LYS A 51 6.53 12.39 -19.87
N LYS A 52 7.74 11.90 -19.58
CA LYS A 52 8.04 10.46 -19.56
C LYS A 52 7.33 9.79 -18.40
N ASP A 53 7.42 10.39 -17.21
CA ASP A 53 6.75 9.88 -16.01
C ASP A 53 5.22 9.89 -16.19
N LEU A 54 4.67 10.94 -16.81
CA LEU A 54 3.24 11.05 -17.14
C LEU A 54 2.80 9.96 -18.12
N LEU A 55 3.57 9.70 -19.18
CA LEU A 55 3.28 8.62 -20.12
C LEU A 55 3.24 7.25 -19.42
N LEU A 56 4.21 6.98 -18.54
CA LEU A 56 4.21 5.76 -17.73
C LEU A 56 2.97 5.67 -16.84
N ILE A 57 2.58 6.76 -16.18
CA ILE A 57 1.38 6.81 -15.33
C ILE A 57 0.11 6.53 -16.14
N ILE A 58 -0.03 7.15 -17.32
CA ILE A 58 -1.16 6.93 -18.24
C ILE A 58 -1.25 5.46 -18.66
N LEU A 59 -0.15 4.89 -19.15
CA LEU A 59 -0.10 3.49 -19.57
C LEU A 59 -0.39 2.53 -18.40
N SER A 60 0.10 2.85 -17.21
CA SER A 60 -0.13 2.03 -16.01
C SER A 60 -1.58 2.08 -15.55
N ALA A 61 -2.19 3.26 -15.56
CA ALA A 61 -3.59 3.44 -15.18
C ALA A 61 -4.49 2.65 -16.14
N PHE A 62 -4.23 2.75 -17.44
CA PHE A 62 -4.95 1.99 -18.46
C PHE A 62 -4.78 0.46 -18.28
N LEU A 63 -3.55 0.00 -18.07
CA LEU A 63 -3.27 -1.43 -17.87
C LEU A 63 -3.92 -1.98 -16.58
N THR A 64 -3.97 -1.18 -15.52
CA THR A 64 -4.64 -1.57 -14.26
C THR A 64 -6.14 -1.61 -14.42
N MET A 65 -6.73 -0.66 -15.15
CA MET A 65 -8.14 -0.70 -15.51
C MET A 65 -8.46 -1.97 -16.29
N ILE A 66 -7.67 -2.32 -17.32
CA ILE A 66 -7.86 -3.58 -18.07
C ILE A 66 -7.79 -4.78 -17.13
N ALA A 67 -6.76 -4.82 -16.28
CA ALA A 67 -6.58 -5.91 -15.34
C ALA A 67 -7.78 -6.07 -14.39
N PHE A 68 -8.32 -4.97 -13.89
CA PHE A 68 -9.45 -4.99 -12.97
C PHE A 68 -10.77 -5.29 -13.69
N ASP A 69 -11.12 -4.54 -14.72
CA ASP A 69 -12.44 -4.61 -15.37
C ASP A 69 -12.65 -5.91 -16.13
N TYR A 70 -11.60 -6.52 -16.66
CA TYR A 70 -11.71 -7.76 -17.45
C TYR A 70 -11.42 -9.03 -16.66
N PHE A 71 -10.62 -8.96 -15.59
CA PHE A 71 -10.17 -10.16 -14.88
C PHE A 71 -10.60 -10.21 -13.41
N VAL A 72 -10.92 -9.06 -12.79
CA VAL A 72 -11.26 -9.00 -11.36
C VAL A 72 -12.73 -8.69 -11.14
N SER A 73 -13.28 -7.67 -11.80
CA SER A 73 -14.69 -7.28 -11.66
C SER A 73 -15.68 -8.35 -12.15
N PRO A 74 -15.48 -9.02 -13.31
CA PRO A 74 -16.45 -9.99 -13.84
C PRO A 74 -16.65 -11.22 -12.96
N THR A 75 -15.73 -11.45 -12.02
CA THR A 75 -15.80 -12.55 -11.05
C THR A 75 -16.78 -12.26 -9.89
N GLY A 76 -17.30 -11.03 -9.79
CA GLY A 76 -18.33 -10.62 -8.83
C GLY A 76 -17.86 -10.66 -7.36
N GLY A 77 -18.84 -10.75 -6.44
CA GLY A 77 -18.63 -10.77 -4.99
C GLY A 77 -18.09 -12.09 -4.41
N GLN A 78 -18.09 -13.17 -5.19
CA GLN A 78 -17.48 -14.46 -4.81
C GLN A 78 -16.15 -14.72 -5.53
N GLY A 79 -15.64 -13.73 -6.24
CA GLY A 79 -14.53 -13.89 -7.18
C GLY A 79 -13.17 -13.48 -6.62
N VAL A 80 -12.30 -12.98 -7.50
CA VAL A 80 -10.95 -12.52 -7.15
C VAL A 80 -11.03 -11.17 -6.45
N TYR A 81 -10.41 -11.03 -5.29
CA TYR A 81 -10.22 -9.73 -4.62
C TYR A 81 -8.81 -9.20 -4.90
N PRO A 82 -8.66 -7.94 -5.33
CA PRO A 82 -7.34 -7.36 -5.51
C PRO A 82 -6.66 -7.11 -4.16
N GLY A 83 -5.33 -6.96 -4.14
CA GLY A 83 -4.59 -6.72 -2.90
C GLY A 83 -4.83 -5.34 -2.27
N GLY A 84 -4.57 -5.24 -0.97
CA GLY A 84 -4.48 -3.95 -0.26
C GLY A 84 -5.82 -3.24 -0.14
N LEU A 85 -5.83 -1.91 -0.21
CA LEU A 85 -7.09 -1.15 -0.14
C LEU A 85 -8.03 -1.39 -1.32
N GLY A 86 -7.53 -2.00 -2.41
CA GLY A 86 -8.38 -2.47 -3.49
C GLY A 86 -9.40 -3.50 -3.00
N SER A 87 -9.03 -4.43 -2.09
CA SER A 87 -10.00 -5.39 -1.57
C SER A 87 -11.10 -4.70 -0.76
N ILE A 88 -10.74 -3.65 -0.01
CA ILE A 88 -11.71 -2.85 0.75
C ILE A 88 -12.67 -2.12 -0.19
N ALA A 89 -12.14 -1.46 -1.23
CA ALA A 89 -12.96 -0.77 -2.23
C ALA A 89 -13.92 -1.75 -2.94
N LYS A 90 -13.42 -2.93 -3.33
CA LYS A 90 -14.25 -3.97 -3.95
C LYS A 90 -15.31 -4.49 -2.99
N PHE A 91 -14.94 -4.75 -1.73
CA PHE A 91 -15.87 -5.18 -0.70
C PHE A 91 -17.02 -4.18 -0.50
N ILE A 92 -16.72 -2.89 -0.37
CA ILE A 92 -17.75 -1.85 -0.23
C ILE A 92 -18.58 -1.76 -1.51
N ALA A 93 -17.98 -1.86 -2.69
CA ALA A 93 -18.72 -1.84 -3.96
C ALA A 93 -19.73 -3.00 -4.07
N VAL A 94 -19.31 -4.22 -3.71
CA VAL A 94 -20.16 -5.43 -3.66
C VAL A 94 -21.31 -5.24 -2.66
N LYS A 95 -21.05 -4.66 -1.48
CA LYS A 95 -22.10 -4.42 -0.49
C LYS A 95 -23.01 -3.23 -0.80
N THR A 96 -22.55 -2.27 -1.59
CA THR A 96 -23.38 -1.15 -2.07
C THR A 96 -24.37 -1.64 -3.13
N ASN A 97 -23.97 -2.59 -3.97
CA ASN A 97 -24.81 -3.17 -5.02
C ASN A 97 -24.82 -4.70 -4.89
N PRO A 98 -25.54 -5.26 -3.90
CA PRO A 98 -25.58 -6.70 -3.68
C PRO A 98 -26.32 -7.40 -4.83
N GLY A 99 -25.80 -8.54 -5.28
CA GLY A 99 -26.40 -9.36 -6.33
C GLY A 99 -25.37 -9.96 -7.28
N THR A 100 -25.85 -10.86 -8.14
CA THR A 100 -25.04 -11.69 -9.04
C THR A 100 -25.42 -11.53 -10.52
N SER A 101 -26.38 -10.66 -10.85
CA SER A 101 -26.74 -10.39 -12.24
C SER A 101 -25.60 -9.62 -12.94
N ALA A 102 -25.47 -9.80 -14.25
CA ALA A 102 -24.42 -9.14 -15.04
C ALA A 102 -24.46 -7.60 -14.91
N GLU A 103 -25.67 -7.02 -14.88
CA GLU A 103 -25.87 -5.58 -14.67
C GLU A 103 -25.38 -5.12 -13.30
N ILE A 104 -25.66 -5.89 -12.24
CA ILE A 104 -25.19 -5.58 -10.88
C ILE A 104 -23.68 -5.70 -10.80
N ILE A 105 -23.08 -6.74 -11.39
CA ILE A 105 -21.63 -6.93 -11.42
C ILE A 105 -20.94 -5.76 -12.16
N ALA A 106 -21.51 -5.30 -13.27
CA ALA A 106 -21.00 -4.12 -13.98
C ALA A 106 -21.02 -2.87 -13.08
N LYS A 107 -22.12 -2.64 -12.36
CA LYS A 107 -22.21 -1.55 -11.37
C LYS A 107 -21.15 -1.71 -10.27
N GLN A 108 -20.93 -2.91 -9.74
CA GLN A 108 -19.85 -3.15 -8.76
C GLN A 108 -18.47 -2.74 -9.29
N GLY A 109 -18.19 -2.95 -10.58
CA GLY A 109 -16.97 -2.49 -11.26
C GLY A 109 -16.80 -0.97 -11.22
N THR A 110 -17.80 -0.22 -11.67
CA THR A 110 -17.73 1.25 -11.65
C THR A 110 -17.64 1.81 -10.22
N TYR A 111 -18.43 1.26 -9.27
CA TYR A 111 -18.41 1.71 -7.88
C TYR A 111 -17.07 1.42 -7.18
N TYR A 112 -16.33 0.38 -7.60
CA TYR A 112 -15.00 0.11 -7.07
C TYR A 112 -14.07 1.32 -7.21
N TYR A 113 -14.01 1.95 -8.39
CA TYR A 113 -13.09 3.08 -8.59
C TYR A 113 -13.47 4.32 -7.77
N ILE A 114 -14.77 4.56 -7.60
CA ILE A 114 -15.29 5.63 -6.74
C ILE A 114 -14.88 5.38 -5.28
N TRP A 115 -15.15 4.18 -4.76
CA TRP A 115 -14.76 3.83 -3.39
C TRP A 115 -13.25 3.82 -3.20
N TYR A 116 -12.50 3.38 -4.22
CA TYR A 116 -11.05 3.42 -4.20
C TYR A 116 -10.52 4.84 -4.04
N LEU A 117 -11.07 5.82 -4.77
CA LEU A 117 -10.71 7.22 -4.61
C LEU A 117 -11.03 7.75 -3.20
N VAL A 118 -12.23 7.46 -2.69
CA VAL A 118 -12.68 7.94 -1.36
C VAL A 118 -11.77 7.40 -0.24
N ILE A 119 -11.52 6.09 -0.24
CA ILE A 119 -10.65 5.43 0.76
C ILE A 119 -9.21 5.97 0.70
N ASN A 120 -8.78 6.46 -0.47
CA ASN A 120 -7.45 7.02 -0.67
C ASN A 120 -7.27 8.44 -0.10
N ILE A 121 -8.33 9.19 0.21
CA ILE A 121 -8.23 10.59 0.66
C ILE A 121 -7.29 10.75 1.90
N PRO A 122 -7.42 9.94 2.97
CA PRO A 122 -6.48 10.00 4.09
C PRO A 122 -5.03 9.70 3.71
N PHE A 123 -4.81 8.77 2.76
CA PHE A 123 -3.47 8.38 2.30
C PHE A 123 -2.84 9.45 1.39
N ILE A 124 -3.64 10.15 0.61
CA ILE A 124 -3.21 11.33 -0.16
C ILE A 124 -2.74 12.42 0.81
N ALA A 125 -3.49 12.71 1.87
CA ALA A 125 -3.07 13.67 2.89
C ALA A 125 -1.74 13.24 3.56
N PHE A 126 -1.60 11.95 3.88
CA PHE A 126 -0.34 11.39 4.38
C PHE A 126 0.81 11.52 3.38
N GLY A 127 0.57 11.25 2.10
CA GLY A 127 1.56 11.38 1.02
C GLY A 127 2.07 12.81 0.88
N LEU A 128 1.18 13.80 0.91
CA LEU A 128 1.57 15.22 0.87
C LEU A 128 2.50 15.57 2.04
N TRP A 129 2.25 15.01 3.22
CA TRP A 129 3.03 15.28 4.42
C TRP A 129 4.38 14.53 4.47
N LYS A 130 4.43 13.27 4.04
CA LYS A 130 5.59 12.38 4.28
C LYS A 130 6.40 12.02 3.04
N LEU A 131 5.78 11.94 1.86
CA LEU A 131 6.44 11.50 0.62
C LEU A 131 6.69 12.64 -0.36
N GLY A 132 5.94 13.74 -0.20
CA GLY A 132 6.10 14.96 -0.97
C GLY A 132 5.07 15.11 -2.09
N LEU A 133 5.02 16.33 -2.61
CA LEU A 133 3.99 16.77 -3.56
C LEU A 133 4.06 15.99 -4.89
N ARG A 134 5.26 15.81 -5.46
CA ARG A 134 5.44 15.12 -6.75
C ARG A 134 4.87 13.71 -6.73
N PHE A 135 5.29 12.91 -5.75
CA PHE A 135 4.84 11.52 -5.59
C PHE A 135 3.31 11.45 -5.44
N THR A 136 2.76 12.35 -4.63
CA THR A 136 1.33 12.36 -4.32
C THR A 136 0.49 12.79 -5.52
N LEU A 137 0.92 13.80 -6.27
CA LEU A 137 0.24 14.24 -7.49
C LEU A 137 0.23 13.18 -8.58
N LEU A 138 1.35 12.47 -8.79
CA LEU A 138 1.41 11.38 -9.77
C LEU A 138 0.53 10.19 -9.36
N THR A 139 0.49 9.87 -8.06
CA THR A 139 -0.40 8.83 -7.51
C THR A 139 -1.87 9.23 -7.64
N LEU A 140 -2.22 10.47 -7.32
CA LEU A 140 -3.58 10.98 -7.48
C LEU A 140 -4.00 10.96 -8.95
N LEU A 141 -3.11 11.41 -9.84
CA LEU A 141 -3.36 11.38 -11.28
C LEU A 141 -3.56 9.95 -11.79
N TYR A 142 -2.76 8.99 -11.32
CA TYR A 142 -2.93 7.57 -11.62
C TYR A 142 -4.32 7.04 -11.19
N ILE A 143 -4.82 7.41 -10.01
CA ILE A 143 -6.15 7.02 -9.53
C ILE A 143 -7.25 7.66 -10.39
N LEU A 144 -7.14 8.96 -10.69
CA LEU A 144 -8.10 9.68 -11.51
C LEU A 144 -8.15 9.17 -12.96
N LEU A 145 -6.99 8.80 -13.52
CA LEU A 145 -6.92 8.24 -14.86
C LEU A 145 -7.55 6.85 -14.94
N GLN A 146 -7.45 6.01 -13.90
CA GLN A 146 -8.18 4.74 -13.87
C GLN A 146 -9.69 4.95 -13.96
N ILE A 147 -10.23 5.90 -13.18
CA ILE A 147 -11.65 6.29 -13.26
C ILE A 147 -11.98 6.79 -14.67
N ALA A 148 -11.17 7.68 -15.22
CA ALA A 148 -11.40 8.21 -16.56
C ALA A 148 -11.41 7.10 -17.62
N PHE A 149 -10.49 6.13 -17.52
CA PHE A 149 -10.42 5.00 -18.45
C PHE A 149 -11.60 4.04 -18.29
N ASP A 150 -12.01 3.70 -17.07
CA ASP A 150 -13.22 2.91 -16.80
C ASP A 150 -14.46 3.56 -17.44
N GLN A 151 -14.63 4.87 -17.25
CA GLN A 151 -15.74 5.61 -17.84
C GLN A 151 -15.66 5.65 -19.36
N ILE A 152 -14.48 5.87 -19.95
CA ILE A 152 -14.34 5.88 -21.42
C ILE A 152 -14.63 4.50 -22.00
N VAL A 153 -14.03 3.44 -21.45
CA VAL A 153 -14.11 2.08 -21.99
C VAL A 153 -15.50 1.48 -21.79
N SER A 154 -16.16 1.74 -20.66
CA SER A 154 -17.54 1.30 -20.39
C SER A 154 -18.56 1.88 -21.38
N HIS A 155 -18.27 3.02 -22.02
CA HIS A 155 -19.18 3.63 -23.01
C HIS A 155 -18.88 3.22 -24.46
N ILE A 156 -17.82 2.47 -24.74
CA ILE A 156 -17.47 2.02 -26.10
C ILE A 156 -18.02 0.60 -26.32
N PRO A 157 -19.05 0.39 -27.15
CA PRO A 157 -19.76 -0.89 -27.23
C PRO A 157 -18.90 -2.11 -27.60
N VAL A 158 -17.82 -1.89 -28.37
CA VAL A 158 -16.97 -2.96 -28.91
C VAL A 158 -15.92 -3.45 -27.92
N ILE A 159 -15.53 -2.61 -26.96
CA ILE A 159 -14.51 -2.91 -25.96
C ILE A 159 -15.03 -2.74 -24.54
N ASN A 160 -16.34 -2.68 -24.36
CA ASN A 160 -16.94 -2.60 -23.05
C ASN A 160 -16.78 -3.98 -22.37
N PRO A 161 -16.23 -4.10 -21.15
CA PRO A 161 -16.03 -5.37 -20.45
C PRO A 161 -17.31 -6.21 -20.28
N GLN A 162 -18.46 -5.57 -20.34
CA GLN A 162 -19.79 -6.17 -20.23
C GLN A 162 -20.22 -6.87 -21.52
N SER A 163 -19.78 -6.40 -22.69
CA SER A 163 -20.14 -6.95 -24.01
C SER A 163 -19.00 -7.69 -24.67
N TRP A 164 -17.76 -7.30 -24.38
CA TRP A 164 -16.54 -7.87 -24.93
C TRP A 164 -15.78 -8.63 -23.86
N HIS A 165 -15.85 -9.95 -23.96
CA HIS A 165 -15.07 -10.84 -23.11
C HIS A 165 -13.74 -11.12 -23.81
N MET A 166 -12.68 -10.42 -23.38
CA MET A 166 -11.35 -10.48 -24.00
C MET A 166 -10.80 -11.90 -24.13
N ILE A 167 -11.12 -12.78 -23.17
CA ILE A 167 -10.69 -14.19 -23.19
C ILE A 167 -11.90 -15.11 -23.18
N ILE A 168 -12.70 -15.12 -22.10
CA ILE A 168 -13.97 -15.86 -22.02
C ILE A 168 -14.95 -15.13 -21.08
N ASP A 169 -16.25 -15.24 -21.37
CA ASP A 169 -17.34 -14.84 -20.48
C ASP A 169 -17.36 -15.72 -19.22
N TYR A 170 -16.73 -15.24 -18.15
CA TYR A 170 -16.71 -15.93 -16.85
C TYR A 170 -18.12 -16.13 -16.27
N PRO A 171 -19.03 -15.11 -16.28
CA PRO A 171 -20.44 -15.32 -15.96
C PRO A 171 -21.09 -16.48 -16.74
N LEU A 172 -20.82 -16.62 -18.04
CA LEU A 172 -21.35 -17.73 -18.83
C LEU A 172 -20.75 -19.08 -18.43
N ILE A 173 -19.42 -19.18 -18.28
CA ILE A 173 -18.77 -20.43 -17.82
C ILE A 173 -19.31 -20.87 -16.46
N SER A 174 -19.53 -19.91 -15.56
CA SER A 174 -20.05 -20.19 -14.22
C SER A 174 -21.45 -20.81 -14.22
N LYS A 175 -22.22 -20.62 -15.31
CA LYS A 175 -23.57 -21.17 -15.49
C LYS A 175 -23.61 -22.53 -16.19
N PHE A 176 -22.67 -22.81 -17.11
CA PHE A 176 -22.75 -23.96 -18.01
C PHE A 176 -21.68 -25.05 -17.77
N GLY A 177 -20.70 -24.80 -16.90
CA GLY A 177 -19.58 -25.72 -16.68
C GLY A 177 -19.73 -26.67 -15.49
N SER A 178 -19.10 -27.84 -15.60
CA SER A 178 -18.70 -28.60 -14.41
C SER A 178 -17.91 -27.68 -13.47
N VAL A 179 -18.10 -27.86 -12.15
CA VAL A 179 -17.51 -27.00 -11.09
C VAL A 179 -16.01 -26.77 -11.27
N TRP A 180 -15.30 -27.75 -11.81
CA TRP A 180 -13.88 -27.68 -12.09
C TRP A 180 -13.53 -26.60 -13.14
N ASN A 181 -14.38 -26.38 -14.14
CA ASN A 181 -14.11 -25.40 -15.19
C ASN A 181 -14.14 -23.97 -14.63
N SER A 182 -15.16 -23.59 -13.87
CA SER A 182 -15.27 -22.24 -13.29
C SER A 182 -14.14 -21.95 -12.30
N VAL A 183 -13.76 -22.93 -11.48
CA VAL A 183 -12.63 -22.81 -10.55
C VAL A 183 -11.31 -22.59 -11.28
N ILE A 184 -11.02 -23.36 -12.33
CA ILE A 184 -9.79 -23.20 -13.13
C ILE A 184 -9.72 -21.79 -13.74
N TRP A 185 -10.82 -21.32 -14.33
CA TRP A 185 -10.87 -19.98 -14.92
C TRP A 185 -10.66 -18.87 -13.90
N LEU A 186 -11.15 -19.03 -12.68
CA LEU A 186 -10.91 -18.08 -11.59
C LEU A 186 -9.39 -17.92 -11.31
N PHE A 187 -8.64 -19.02 -11.33
CA PHE A 187 -7.18 -18.98 -11.16
C PHE A 187 -6.46 -18.38 -12.37
N VAL A 188 -6.92 -18.67 -13.59
CA VAL A 188 -6.37 -18.04 -14.82
C VAL A 188 -6.58 -16.53 -14.78
N PHE A 189 -7.77 -16.08 -14.39
CA PHE A 189 -8.10 -14.66 -14.26
C PHE A 189 -7.25 -13.99 -13.18
N ALA A 190 -7.10 -14.64 -12.02
CA ALA A 190 -6.19 -14.18 -10.97
C ALA A 190 -4.74 -14.06 -11.44
N PHE A 191 -4.24 -15.04 -12.20
CA PHE A 191 -2.88 -15.04 -12.73
C PHE A 191 -2.66 -13.90 -13.71
N ILE A 192 -3.52 -13.78 -14.73
CA ILE A 192 -3.39 -12.76 -15.78
C ILE A 192 -3.60 -11.36 -15.18
N GLY A 193 -4.68 -11.16 -14.42
CA GLY A 193 -4.96 -9.89 -13.74
C GLY A 193 -3.82 -9.48 -12.80
N GLY A 194 -3.29 -10.43 -12.02
CA GLY A 194 -2.15 -10.19 -11.14
C GLY A 194 -0.89 -9.80 -11.92
N ALA A 195 -0.61 -10.48 -13.03
CA ALA A 195 0.55 -10.17 -13.87
C ALA A 195 0.48 -8.76 -14.45
N LEU A 196 -0.66 -8.40 -15.05
CA LEU A 196 -0.91 -7.08 -15.64
C LEU A 196 -0.81 -5.97 -14.59
N VAL A 197 -1.47 -6.13 -13.43
CA VAL A 197 -1.39 -5.17 -12.33
C VAL A 197 0.02 -5.01 -11.81
N GLY A 198 0.78 -6.09 -11.62
CA GLY A 198 2.15 -5.95 -11.14
C GLY A 198 3.09 -5.29 -12.16
N TYR A 199 2.88 -5.50 -13.47
CA TYR A 199 3.58 -4.72 -14.49
C TYR A 199 3.20 -3.24 -14.45
N ALA A 200 1.91 -2.94 -14.35
CA ALA A 200 1.43 -1.57 -14.21
C ALA A 200 2.05 -0.88 -12.98
N TYR A 201 2.04 -1.54 -11.82
CA TYR A 201 2.64 -1.03 -10.60
C TYR A 201 4.15 -0.78 -10.76
N SER A 202 4.84 -1.65 -11.48
CA SER A 202 6.26 -1.45 -11.78
C SER A 202 6.54 -0.16 -12.54
N TRP A 203 5.66 0.21 -13.49
CA TRP A 203 5.78 1.46 -14.25
C TRP A 203 5.42 2.67 -13.42
N VAL A 204 4.39 2.58 -12.57
CA VAL A 204 4.05 3.64 -11.61
C VAL A 204 5.21 3.93 -10.66
N TYR A 205 5.85 2.88 -10.11
CA TYR A 205 7.00 3.06 -9.22
C TYR A 205 8.22 3.64 -9.96
N ARG A 206 8.44 3.28 -11.23
CA ARG A 206 9.49 3.91 -12.07
C ARG A 206 9.23 5.40 -12.28
N ALA A 207 7.98 5.81 -12.39
CA ALA A 207 7.56 7.21 -12.49
C ALA A 207 7.61 7.95 -11.13
N ASN A 208 8.03 7.30 -10.04
CA ASN A 208 7.95 7.82 -8.67
C ASN A 208 6.51 8.15 -8.21
N GLY A 209 5.51 7.37 -8.64
CA GLY A 209 4.17 7.33 -8.06
C GLY A 209 3.94 6.07 -7.22
N SER A 210 2.68 5.80 -6.88
CA SER A 210 2.24 4.50 -6.35
C SER A 210 0.86 4.11 -6.87
N ALA A 211 0.45 2.86 -6.64
CA ALA A 211 -0.89 2.42 -6.99
C ALA A 211 -1.99 3.05 -6.13
N GLY A 212 -1.61 3.80 -5.09
CA GLY A 212 -2.50 4.28 -4.05
C GLY A 212 -2.67 3.28 -2.90
N GLY A 213 -3.48 3.68 -1.95
CA GLY A 213 -3.88 2.93 -0.78
C GLY A 213 -2.75 2.69 0.20
N THR A 214 -2.55 1.44 0.59
CA THR A 214 -1.45 1.07 1.49
C THR A 214 -0.08 1.31 0.88
N ASP A 215 0.02 1.49 -0.44
CA ASP A 215 1.28 1.77 -1.11
C ASP A 215 1.95 3.07 -0.63
N PHE A 216 1.18 4.06 -0.18
CA PHE A 216 1.74 5.26 0.45
C PHE A 216 2.59 4.87 1.67
N VAL A 217 2.04 4.00 2.52
CA VAL A 217 2.72 3.56 3.75
C VAL A 217 3.86 2.61 3.42
N THR A 218 3.65 1.66 2.51
CA THR A 218 4.68 0.68 2.15
C THR A 218 5.85 1.33 1.42
N MET A 219 5.61 2.34 0.57
CA MET A 219 6.66 3.15 -0.05
C MET A 219 7.47 3.91 1.00
N TYR A 220 6.81 4.57 1.96
CA TYR A 220 7.51 5.26 3.05
C TYR A 220 8.37 4.30 3.88
N VAL A 221 7.82 3.12 4.23
CA VAL A 221 8.56 2.09 4.97
C VAL A 221 9.71 1.50 4.13
N SER A 222 9.48 1.28 2.84
CA SER A 222 10.48 0.75 1.90
C SER A 222 11.66 1.71 1.76
N GLN A 223 11.41 3.01 1.61
CA GLN A 223 12.44 4.05 1.58
C GLN A 223 13.20 4.15 2.91
N LYS A 224 12.49 4.08 4.05
CA LYS A 224 13.12 4.19 5.37
C LYS A 224 13.94 2.95 5.77
N LYS A 225 13.52 1.76 5.33
CA LYS A 225 14.16 0.47 5.69
C LYS A 225 15.00 -0.14 4.56
N ASN A 226 15.09 0.51 3.40
CA ASN A 226 15.76 0.00 2.19
C ASN A 226 15.32 -1.43 1.80
N LYS A 227 14.03 -1.73 1.97
CA LYS A 227 13.46 -3.05 1.65
C LYS A 227 12.76 -3.02 0.31
N ASN A 228 12.76 -4.15 -0.40
CA ASN A 228 12.04 -4.28 -1.66
C ASN A 228 10.54 -3.97 -1.49
N ILE A 229 10.06 -3.01 -2.27
CA ILE A 229 8.69 -2.52 -2.20
C ILE A 229 7.67 -3.63 -2.47
N GLY A 230 7.91 -4.51 -3.46
CA GLY A 230 6.95 -5.56 -3.77
C GLY A 230 6.79 -6.58 -2.64
N SER A 231 7.85 -6.85 -1.88
CA SER A 231 7.77 -7.72 -0.69
C SER A 231 7.02 -7.04 0.46
N VAL A 232 7.34 -5.78 0.78
CA VAL A 232 6.65 -5.02 1.83
C VAL A 232 5.16 -4.86 1.48
N ASN A 233 4.87 -4.60 0.21
CA ASN A 233 3.51 -4.47 -0.29
C ASN A 233 2.74 -5.79 -0.22
N ALA A 234 3.36 -6.91 -0.61
CA ALA A 234 2.73 -8.22 -0.50
C ALA A 234 2.28 -8.54 0.93
N TYR A 235 3.13 -8.30 1.93
CA TYR A 235 2.75 -8.53 3.34
C TYR A 235 1.56 -7.67 3.78
N ALA A 236 1.55 -6.38 3.44
CA ALA A 236 0.42 -5.51 3.75
C ALA A 236 -0.87 -5.98 3.04
N ASN A 237 -0.75 -6.38 1.78
CA ASN A 237 -1.87 -6.86 0.98
C ASN A 237 -2.45 -8.17 1.50
N TYR A 238 -1.63 -9.13 1.96
CA TYR A 238 -2.14 -10.37 2.55
C TYR A 238 -2.91 -10.14 3.84
N ILE A 239 -2.43 -9.25 4.72
CA ILE A 239 -3.12 -8.95 5.98
C ILE A 239 -4.48 -8.33 5.68
N ILE A 240 -4.54 -7.34 4.78
CA ILE A 240 -5.81 -6.68 4.43
C ILE A 240 -6.75 -7.65 3.69
N LEU A 241 -6.22 -8.46 2.78
CA LEU A 241 -7.00 -9.46 2.05
C LEU A 241 -7.65 -10.46 3.02
N ALA A 242 -6.88 -11.01 3.97
CA ALA A 242 -7.39 -11.94 4.97
C ALA A 242 -8.49 -11.30 5.83
N LEU A 243 -8.27 -10.07 6.31
CA LEU A 243 -9.26 -9.33 7.09
C LEU A 243 -10.56 -9.09 6.31
N ILE A 244 -10.44 -8.69 5.04
CA ILE A 244 -11.60 -8.39 4.20
C ILE A 244 -12.37 -9.66 3.80
N ILE A 245 -11.69 -10.77 3.53
CA ILE A 245 -12.38 -12.03 3.25
C ILE A 245 -13.14 -12.53 4.47
N ILE A 246 -12.52 -12.48 5.67
CA ILE A 246 -13.21 -12.82 6.92
C ILE A 246 -14.42 -11.91 7.14
N LEU A 247 -14.26 -10.59 6.96
CA LEU A 247 -15.33 -9.62 7.12
C LEU A 247 -16.46 -9.83 6.09
N ASN A 248 -16.12 -10.05 4.83
CA ASN A 248 -17.08 -10.32 3.76
C ASN A 248 -17.89 -11.57 4.06
N THR A 249 -17.22 -12.62 4.53
CA THR A 249 -17.87 -13.88 4.90
C THR A 249 -18.79 -13.73 6.11
N ALA A 250 -18.38 -12.95 7.11
CA ALA A 250 -19.20 -12.67 8.29
C ALA A 250 -20.50 -11.92 7.92
N LEU A 251 -20.43 -11.05 6.91
CA LEU A 251 -21.53 -10.22 6.40
C LEU A 251 -22.25 -10.83 5.20
N MET A 252 -21.90 -12.06 4.81
CA MET A 252 -22.51 -12.76 3.68
C MET A 252 -23.88 -13.33 4.06
N GLY A 253 -24.88 -13.01 3.26
CA GLY A 253 -26.21 -13.64 3.31
C GLY A 253 -26.17 -15.05 2.70
N VAL A 254 -27.08 -15.93 3.10
CA VAL A 254 -27.10 -17.31 2.58
C VAL A 254 -27.39 -17.34 1.07
N ASN A 255 -28.18 -16.39 0.59
CA ASN A 255 -28.46 -16.16 -0.83
C ASN A 255 -27.23 -15.73 -1.65
N GLU A 256 -26.21 -15.19 -0.99
CA GLU A 256 -24.93 -14.82 -1.60
C GLU A 256 -23.93 -15.99 -1.59
N ILE A 257 -24.27 -17.16 -1.02
CA ILE A 257 -23.40 -18.35 -1.00
C ILE A 257 -23.66 -19.18 -2.25
N SER A 258 -22.58 -19.66 -2.88
CA SER A 258 -22.70 -20.50 -4.08
C SER A 258 -23.52 -21.77 -3.82
N ALA A 259 -24.31 -22.18 -4.81
CA ALA A 259 -25.08 -23.42 -4.74
C ALA A 259 -24.16 -24.63 -4.46
N GLN A 260 -22.94 -24.65 -5.03
CA GLN A 260 -21.98 -25.73 -4.79
C GLN A 260 -21.55 -25.83 -3.33
N THR A 261 -21.34 -24.69 -2.66
CA THR A 261 -21.05 -24.67 -1.22
C THR A 261 -22.24 -25.17 -0.42
N LYS A 262 -23.47 -24.80 -0.82
CA LYS A 262 -24.69 -25.29 -0.17
C LYS A 262 -24.85 -26.81 -0.35
N VAL A 263 -24.68 -27.35 -1.56
CA VAL A 263 -24.66 -28.80 -1.86
C VAL A 263 -23.64 -29.52 -1.00
N SER A 264 -22.41 -28.99 -0.90
CA SER A 264 -21.34 -29.62 -0.11
C SER A 264 -21.68 -29.71 1.38
N VAL A 265 -22.35 -28.69 1.93
CA VAL A 265 -22.80 -28.69 3.33
C VAL A 265 -24.01 -29.59 3.53
N LEU A 266 -24.94 -29.62 2.58
CA LEU A 266 -26.11 -30.49 2.59
C LEU A 266 -25.72 -31.97 2.54
N ASN A 267 -24.75 -32.35 1.70
CA ASN A 267 -24.20 -33.71 1.65
C ASN A 267 -23.49 -34.14 2.95
N GLN A 268 -23.12 -33.18 3.80
CA GLN A 268 -22.48 -33.41 5.11
C GLN A 268 -23.40 -33.06 6.28
N ALA A 269 -24.68 -32.83 6.01
CA ALA A 269 -25.67 -32.56 7.03
C ALA A 269 -25.94 -33.84 7.83
N SER A 270 -26.25 -33.68 9.12
CA SER A 270 -26.64 -34.82 9.94
C SER A 270 -27.94 -35.43 9.43
N ASP A 271 -28.14 -36.72 9.68
CA ASP A 271 -29.35 -37.42 9.26
C ASP A 271 -30.62 -36.79 9.85
N SER A 272 -30.56 -36.23 11.06
CA SER A 272 -31.65 -35.44 11.65
C SER A 272 -31.93 -34.14 10.88
N GLU A 273 -30.89 -33.39 10.49
CA GLU A 273 -31.06 -32.17 9.70
C GLU A 273 -31.67 -32.46 8.33
N LEU A 274 -31.22 -33.54 7.67
CA LEU A 274 -31.75 -33.96 6.37
C LEU A 274 -33.18 -34.49 6.49
N THR A 275 -33.51 -35.22 7.56
CA THR A 275 -34.87 -35.71 7.83
C THR A 275 -35.83 -34.53 7.96
N ASP A 276 -35.50 -33.53 8.77
CA ASP A 276 -36.32 -32.34 8.97
C ASP A 276 -36.51 -31.56 7.66
N PHE A 277 -35.43 -31.43 6.87
CA PHE A 277 -35.47 -30.76 5.58
C PHE A 277 -36.38 -31.50 4.58
N ALA A 278 -36.22 -32.82 4.45
CA ALA A 278 -37.00 -33.67 3.55
C ALA A 278 -38.50 -33.63 3.90
N LYS A 279 -38.86 -33.74 5.18
CA LYS A 279 -40.26 -33.62 5.64
C LYS A 279 -40.85 -32.25 5.31
N TRP A 280 -40.07 -31.19 5.54
CA TRP A 280 -40.53 -29.83 5.26
C TRP A 280 -40.79 -29.61 3.77
N ILE A 281 -39.89 -30.04 2.89
CA ILE A 281 -40.07 -29.94 1.43
C ILE A 281 -41.35 -30.67 1.03
N TYR A 282 -41.51 -31.92 1.47
CA TYR A 282 -42.66 -32.74 1.12
C TYR A 282 -43.99 -32.10 1.51
N THR A 283 -44.01 -31.41 2.65
CA THR A 283 -45.23 -30.81 3.20
C THR A 283 -45.54 -29.44 2.59
N ASN A 284 -44.53 -28.68 2.14
CA ASN A 284 -44.70 -27.25 1.82
C ASN A 284 -44.44 -26.91 0.35
N GLN A 285 -43.91 -27.82 -0.47
CA GLN A 285 -43.43 -27.52 -1.82
C GLN A 285 -44.02 -28.44 -2.91
N SER A 286 -45.23 -28.96 -2.70
CA SER A 286 -45.94 -29.85 -3.65
C SER A 286 -46.09 -29.26 -5.05
N ASP A 287 -46.09 -27.94 -5.16
CA ASP A 287 -46.41 -27.22 -6.40
C ASP A 287 -45.17 -26.91 -7.25
N LEU A 288 -43.95 -27.16 -6.74
CA LEU A 288 -42.72 -26.95 -7.50
C LEU A 288 -42.53 -28.07 -8.53
N THR A 289 -42.25 -27.70 -9.78
CA THR A 289 -42.10 -28.65 -10.90
C THR A 289 -40.99 -29.67 -10.66
N TRP A 290 -39.82 -29.24 -10.19
CA TRP A 290 -38.72 -30.16 -9.85
C TRP A 290 -39.08 -31.12 -8.72
N PHE A 291 -39.97 -30.70 -7.80
CA PHE A 291 -40.41 -31.54 -6.70
C PHE A 291 -41.40 -32.62 -7.20
N GLN A 292 -42.23 -32.31 -8.19
CA GLN A 292 -43.08 -33.31 -8.86
C GLN A 292 -42.25 -34.37 -9.60
N GLU A 293 -41.19 -33.96 -10.29
CA GLU A 293 -40.23 -34.88 -10.93
C GLU A 293 -39.54 -35.78 -9.91
N LEU A 294 -39.19 -35.21 -8.76
CA LEU A 294 -38.59 -35.91 -7.64
C LEU A 294 -39.57 -36.90 -7.00
N GLN A 295 -40.83 -36.53 -6.77
CA GLN A 295 -41.89 -37.41 -6.28
C GLN A 295 -42.16 -38.58 -7.24
N HIS A 296 -42.22 -38.30 -8.55
CA HIS A 296 -42.36 -39.34 -9.57
C HIS A 296 -41.16 -40.30 -9.54
N SER A 297 -39.93 -39.77 -9.50
CA SER A 297 -38.70 -40.58 -9.41
C SER A 297 -38.67 -41.45 -8.15
N PHE A 298 -39.09 -40.90 -7.02
CA PHE A 298 -39.22 -41.60 -5.74
C PHE A 298 -40.24 -42.74 -5.83
N ASN A 299 -41.44 -42.51 -6.36
CA ASN A 299 -42.49 -43.53 -6.48
C ASN A 299 -42.08 -44.67 -7.42
N VAL A 300 -41.38 -44.37 -8.52
CA VAL A 300 -40.86 -45.37 -9.45
C VAL A 300 -39.77 -46.22 -8.78
N GLN A 301 -38.81 -45.60 -8.09
CA GLN A 301 -37.70 -46.30 -7.43
C GLN A 301 -38.16 -47.13 -6.23
N SER A 302 -39.08 -46.62 -5.40
CA SER A 302 -39.60 -47.37 -4.24
C SER A 302 -40.34 -48.63 -4.68
N THR A 303 -41.14 -48.54 -5.75
CA THR A 303 -41.84 -49.67 -6.34
C THR A 303 -40.87 -50.68 -6.97
N ALA A 304 -39.87 -50.20 -7.71
CA ALA A 304 -38.89 -51.06 -8.38
C ALA A 304 -37.99 -51.80 -7.38
N ASN A 305 -37.56 -51.14 -6.30
CA ASN A 305 -36.59 -51.69 -5.36
C ASN A 305 -37.22 -52.48 -4.20
N LYS A 306 -38.55 -52.48 -4.05
CA LYS A 306 -39.29 -53.14 -2.94
C LYS A 306 -38.74 -52.76 -1.55
N ILE A 307 -38.30 -51.53 -1.38
CA ILE A 307 -37.68 -51.06 -0.13
C ILE A 307 -38.78 -50.82 0.90
N ALA A 308 -38.64 -51.42 2.08
CA ALA A 308 -39.52 -51.18 3.21
C ALA A 308 -39.11 -49.86 3.88
N LEU A 309 -39.83 -48.77 3.56
CA LEU A 309 -39.60 -47.46 4.14
C LEU A 309 -40.31 -47.33 5.49
N ASN A 310 -39.61 -46.78 6.48
CA ASN A 310 -40.15 -46.50 7.80
C ASN A 310 -40.92 -45.17 7.79
N GLY A 311 -42.02 -45.11 8.54
CA GLY A 311 -42.79 -43.88 8.71
C GLY A 311 -44.31 -44.08 8.59
N SER A 312 -45.06 -43.31 9.38
CA SER A 312 -46.52 -43.33 9.40
C SER A 312 -47.15 -42.40 8.35
N THR A 313 -46.40 -41.41 7.87
CA THR A 313 -46.85 -40.47 6.83
C THR A 313 -45.98 -40.57 5.57
N ASP A 314 -46.48 -40.09 4.43
CA ASP A 314 -45.68 -40.05 3.19
C ASP A 314 -44.45 -39.15 3.33
N ALA A 315 -44.55 -38.08 4.11
CA ALA A 315 -43.42 -37.21 4.43
C ALA A 315 -42.33 -37.96 5.23
N ASP A 316 -42.73 -38.82 6.18
CA ASP A 316 -41.80 -39.64 6.95
C ASP A 316 -41.11 -40.69 6.07
N ARG A 317 -41.87 -41.37 5.19
CA ARG A 317 -41.33 -42.36 4.26
C ARG A 317 -40.38 -41.72 3.24
N PHE A 318 -40.73 -40.54 2.74
CA PHE A 318 -39.87 -39.76 1.86
C PHE A 318 -38.56 -39.37 2.57
N ALA A 319 -38.65 -38.88 3.81
CA ALA A 319 -37.48 -38.54 4.60
C ALA A 319 -36.60 -39.76 4.91
N ASP A 320 -37.19 -40.89 5.28
CA ASP A 320 -36.49 -42.16 5.51
C ASP A 320 -35.73 -42.61 4.26
N ALA A 321 -36.34 -42.51 3.08
CA ALA A 321 -35.68 -42.83 1.81
C ALA A 321 -34.49 -41.91 1.51
N MET A 322 -34.64 -40.60 1.71
CA MET A 322 -33.58 -39.61 1.45
C MET A 322 -32.43 -39.68 2.47
N VAL A 323 -32.64 -40.31 3.62
CA VAL A 323 -31.67 -40.32 4.73
C VAL A 323 -31.03 -41.68 4.91
N ASN A 324 -31.84 -42.74 5.03
CA ASN A 324 -31.37 -44.10 5.33
C ASN A 324 -31.13 -44.94 4.06
N HIS A 325 -31.66 -44.53 2.91
CA HIS A 325 -31.53 -45.22 1.62
C HIS A 325 -30.90 -44.35 0.53
N LYS A 326 -29.95 -43.48 0.90
CA LYS A 326 -29.28 -42.53 -0.02
C LYS A 326 -28.70 -43.22 -1.25
N MET A 327 -28.07 -44.39 -1.10
CA MET A 327 -27.44 -45.09 -2.23
C MET A 327 -28.46 -45.64 -3.23
N GLU A 328 -29.58 -46.17 -2.74
CA GLU A 328 -30.66 -46.70 -3.57
C GLU A 328 -31.43 -45.59 -4.29
N PHE A 329 -31.46 -44.39 -3.69
CA PHE A 329 -32.12 -43.19 -4.21
C PHE A 329 -31.12 -42.12 -4.69
N GLU A 330 -29.89 -42.49 -5.04
CA GLU A 330 -28.78 -41.53 -5.26
C GLU A 330 -29.15 -40.42 -6.26
N LYS A 331 -29.75 -40.76 -7.41
CA LYS A 331 -30.18 -39.76 -8.41
C LYS A 331 -31.22 -38.78 -7.85
N THR A 332 -32.18 -39.30 -7.09
CA THR A 332 -33.27 -38.53 -6.49
C THR A 332 -32.73 -37.64 -5.37
N TYR A 333 -31.81 -38.16 -4.57
CA TYR A 333 -31.08 -37.42 -3.54
C TYR A 333 -30.26 -36.28 -4.13
N GLN A 334 -29.45 -36.53 -5.18
CA GLN A 334 -28.65 -35.50 -5.83
C GLN A 334 -29.52 -34.41 -6.47
N LEU A 335 -30.64 -34.77 -7.11
CA LEU A 335 -31.60 -33.81 -7.64
C LEU A 335 -32.15 -32.93 -6.53
N MET A 336 -32.61 -33.54 -5.43
CA MET A 336 -33.10 -32.82 -4.25
C MET A 336 -32.07 -31.81 -3.75
N ILE A 337 -30.85 -32.26 -3.44
CA ILE A 337 -29.81 -31.43 -2.84
C ILE A 337 -29.40 -30.27 -3.78
N THR A 338 -29.33 -30.54 -5.08
CA THR A 338 -28.98 -29.51 -6.09
C THR A 338 -30.10 -28.46 -6.21
N SER A 339 -31.36 -28.88 -6.30
CA SER A 339 -32.50 -27.97 -6.36
C SER A 339 -32.62 -27.11 -5.10
N LEU A 340 -32.39 -27.69 -3.92
CA LEU A 340 -32.38 -26.98 -2.64
C LEU A 340 -31.28 -25.93 -2.53
N ALA A 341 -30.13 -26.20 -3.16
CA ALA A 341 -29.01 -25.28 -3.17
C ALA A 341 -29.23 -24.09 -4.11
N ASP A 342 -29.85 -24.32 -5.27
CA ASP A 342 -30.10 -23.28 -6.28
C ASP A 342 -31.25 -22.34 -5.91
N GLU A 343 -32.26 -22.84 -5.22
CA GLU A 343 -33.47 -22.08 -4.92
C GLU A 343 -33.34 -21.20 -3.66
N SER A 344 -33.44 -19.88 -3.83
CA SER A 344 -33.34 -18.92 -2.71
C SER A 344 -34.44 -19.05 -1.65
N LEU A 345 -35.56 -19.69 -1.99
CA LEU A 345 -36.67 -19.96 -1.07
C LEU A 345 -36.22 -20.78 0.15
N PHE A 346 -35.20 -21.62 -0.02
CA PHE A 346 -34.70 -22.51 1.03
C PHE A 346 -33.66 -21.86 1.94
N ASP A 347 -33.21 -20.65 1.63
CA ASP A 347 -32.15 -19.96 2.38
C ASP A 347 -32.50 -19.70 3.85
N VAL A 348 -33.79 -19.57 4.17
CA VAL A 348 -34.30 -19.36 5.52
C VAL A 348 -34.36 -20.64 6.36
N LYS A 349 -34.15 -21.81 5.76
CA LYS A 349 -34.30 -23.12 6.42
C LYS A 349 -32.98 -23.74 6.85
N TYR A 350 -31.85 -23.24 6.36
CA TYR A 350 -30.55 -23.73 6.82
C TYR A 350 -30.34 -23.47 8.31
N THR A 351 -29.89 -24.50 9.03
CA THR A 351 -29.57 -24.36 10.46
C THR A 351 -28.40 -23.40 10.64
N LYS A 352 -28.28 -22.79 11.83
CA LYS A 352 -27.10 -21.95 12.17
C LYS A 352 -25.79 -22.73 11.97
N GLY A 353 -25.79 -24.03 12.25
CA GLY A 353 -24.64 -24.92 12.04
C GLY A 353 -24.28 -25.04 10.56
N MET A 354 -25.26 -25.27 9.69
CA MET A 354 -25.06 -25.34 8.24
C MET A 354 -24.56 -23.99 7.69
N ILE A 355 -25.18 -22.87 8.08
CA ILE A 355 -24.74 -21.53 7.65
C ILE A 355 -23.29 -21.27 8.05
N ASN A 356 -22.89 -21.65 9.27
CA ASN A 356 -21.51 -21.49 9.73
C ASN A 356 -20.54 -22.39 8.95
N LYS A 357 -20.91 -23.64 8.63
CA LYS A 357 -20.13 -24.52 7.76
C LYS A 357 -19.98 -23.94 6.35
N MET A 358 -21.05 -23.40 5.77
CA MET A 358 -21.02 -22.77 4.45
C MET A 358 -20.09 -21.56 4.43
N ARG A 359 -20.19 -20.70 5.45
CA ARG A 359 -19.27 -19.56 5.63
C ARG A 359 -17.83 -20.02 5.76
N PHE A 360 -17.58 -21.06 6.54
CA PHE A 360 -16.24 -21.63 6.68
C PHE A 360 -15.68 -22.13 5.33
N TYR A 361 -16.48 -22.86 4.55
CA TYR A 361 -16.09 -23.31 3.21
C TYR A 361 -15.90 -22.17 2.23
N TYR A 362 -16.65 -21.07 2.36
CA TYR A 362 -16.43 -19.89 1.56
C TYR A 362 -15.09 -19.20 1.89
N VAL A 363 -14.74 -19.05 3.18
CA VAL A 363 -13.45 -18.47 3.60
C VAL A 363 -12.29 -19.25 2.98
N PHE A 364 -12.32 -20.58 3.05
CA PHE A 364 -11.30 -21.46 2.47
C PHE A 364 -11.65 -21.90 1.04
N GLY A 365 -12.49 -21.14 0.35
CA GLY A 365 -12.94 -21.45 -0.99
C GLY A 365 -11.97 -20.98 -2.08
N PRO A 366 -12.28 -21.28 -3.35
CA PRO A 366 -11.47 -20.88 -4.51
C PRO A 366 -11.17 -19.37 -4.58
N SER A 367 -12.10 -18.52 -4.11
CA SER A 367 -11.95 -17.06 -4.06
C SER A 367 -10.72 -16.60 -3.29
N LEU A 368 -10.50 -17.13 -2.08
CA LEU A 368 -9.34 -16.78 -1.25
C LEU A 368 -8.05 -17.17 -1.96
N PHE A 369 -7.97 -18.40 -2.44
CA PHE A 369 -6.75 -18.91 -3.08
C PHE A 369 -6.46 -18.18 -4.40
N ALA A 370 -7.47 -17.91 -5.22
CA ALA A 370 -7.30 -17.10 -6.43
C ALA A 370 -6.83 -15.68 -6.10
N SER A 371 -7.37 -15.06 -5.05
CA SER A 371 -6.93 -13.74 -4.59
C SER A 371 -5.48 -13.77 -4.06
N ILE A 372 -5.07 -14.83 -3.36
CA ILE A 372 -3.68 -15.03 -2.94
C ILE A 372 -2.78 -15.17 -4.16
N VAL A 373 -3.16 -15.98 -5.16
CA VAL A 373 -2.42 -16.12 -6.43
C VAL A 373 -2.27 -14.76 -7.11
N TYR A 374 -3.35 -13.99 -7.22
CA TYR A 374 -3.32 -12.64 -7.77
C TYR A 374 -2.28 -11.74 -7.06
N VAL A 375 -2.25 -11.76 -5.72
CA VAL A 375 -1.28 -10.98 -4.92
C VAL A 375 0.16 -11.50 -5.08
N ILE A 376 0.36 -12.82 -5.12
CA ILE A 376 1.68 -13.43 -5.37
C ILE A 376 2.21 -13.00 -6.74
N ILE A 377 1.42 -13.20 -7.79
CA ILE A 377 1.84 -12.92 -9.16
C ILE A 377 2.10 -11.43 -9.35
N SER A 378 1.21 -10.56 -8.86
CA SER A 378 1.43 -9.11 -8.92
C SER A 378 2.68 -8.67 -8.17
N SER A 379 3.01 -9.26 -7.01
CA SER A 379 4.26 -8.97 -6.30
C SER A 379 5.50 -9.43 -7.10
N ILE A 380 5.45 -10.64 -7.69
CA ILE A 380 6.55 -11.18 -8.49
C ILE A 380 6.80 -10.30 -9.72
N THR A 381 5.76 -9.96 -10.49
CA THR A 381 5.89 -9.13 -11.69
C THR A 381 6.29 -7.70 -11.35
N THR A 382 5.77 -7.13 -10.26
CA THR A 382 6.24 -5.82 -9.72
C THR A 382 7.73 -5.85 -9.42
N ASN A 383 8.22 -6.88 -8.72
CA ASN A 383 9.63 -7.01 -8.35
C ASN A 383 10.54 -7.23 -9.57
N ALA A 384 10.04 -7.95 -10.58
CA ALA A 384 10.73 -8.14 -11.85
C ALA A 384 10.83 -6.83 -12.65
N GLY A 385 9.73 -6.07 -12.71
CA GLY A 385 9.67 -4.79 -13.41
C GLY A 385 10.39 -3.64 -12.68
N TYR A 386 10.44 -3.66 -11.35
CA TYR A 386 11.07 -2.60 -10.56
C TYR A 386 12.01 -3.15 -9.46
N PRO A 387 13.19 -3.68 -9.85
CA PRO A 387 14.13 -4.30 -8.90
C PRO A 387 14.97 -3.27 -8.13
N LYS A 388 14.35 -2.19 -7.61
CA LYS A 388 15.07 -1.01 -7.04
C LYS A 388 16.08 -1.40 -5.95
N PHE A 389 15.67 -2.25 -5.03
CA PHE A 389 16.51 -2.67 -3.89
C PHE A 389 17.19 -4.02 -4.12
N LYS A 390 17.13 -4.57 -5.34
CA LYS A 390 17.80 -5.82 -5.65
C LYS A 390 19.29 -5.53 -5.86
N VAL A 391 20.11 -5.92 -4.90
CA VAL A 391 21.57 -5.77 -4.98
C VAL A 391 22.19 -6.98 -5.69
N ARG A 392 23.20 -6.70 -6.52
CA ARG A 392 24.12 -7.68 -7.08
C ARG A 392 25.55 -7.26 -6.76
N THR A 393 26.42 -8.26 -6.64
CA THR A 393 27.85 -8.08 -6.52
C THR A 393 28.45 -8.26 -7.91
N TYR A 394 29.17 -7.24 -8.36
CA TYR A 394 29.84 -7.21 -9.65
C TYR A 394 31.32 -7.43 -9.41
N VAL A 395 31.86 -8.48 -10.03
CA VAL A 395 33.28 -8.80 -10.04
C VAL A 395 33.81 -8.45 -11.42
N ILE A 396 34.57 -7.37 -11.49
CA ILE A 396 35.05 -6.74 -12.71
C ILE A 396 36.54 -7.04 -12.84
N SER A 397 36.94 -7.72 -13.91
CA SER A 397 38.35 -7.87 -14.29
C SER A 397 38.68 -6.82 -15.34
N THR A 398 39.67 -5.96 -15.07
CA THR A 398 39.99 -4.79 -15.90
C THR A 398 41.48 -4.45 -15.86
N GLU A 399 41.97 -3.82 -16.92
CA GLU A 399 43.32 -3.23 -17.00
C GLU A 399 43.34 -1.76 -16.52
N GLN A 400 42.17 -1.12 -16.38
CA GLN A 400 42.03 0.30 -16.02
C GLN A 400 41.14 0.51 -14.78
N PRO A 401 41.50 -0.04 -13.60
CA PRO A 401 40.68 0.05 -12.40
C PRO A 401 40.44 1.50 -11.94
N ASP A 402 41.45 2.37 -12.04
CA ASP A 402 41.34 3.76 -11.57
C ASP A 402 40.37 4.58 -12.42
N ALA A 403 40.32 4.34 -13.74
CA ALA A 403 39.36 4.97 -14.64
C ALA A 403 37.92 4.55 -14.29
N ILE A 404 37.70 3.26 -14.02
CA ILE A 404 36.39 2.75 -13.60
C ILE A 404 35.96 3.31 -12.24
N ILE A 405 36.88 3.39 -11.26
CA ILE A 405 36.59 4.00 -9.95
C ILE A 405 36.17 5.45 -10.12
N LYS A 406 36.88 6.20 -10.96
CA LYS A 406 36.54 7.60 -11.24
C LYS A 406 35.14 7.71 -11.84
N VAL A 407 34.81 6.93 -12.86
CA VAL A 407 33.46 6.90 -13.46
C VAL A 407 32.39 6.55 -12.42
N LEU A 408 32.66 5.58 -11.53
CA LEU A 408 31.74 5.21 -10.44
C LEU A 408 31.52 6.38 -9.48
N GLN A 409 32.59 7.04 -9.03
CA GLN A 409 32.54 8.16 -8.09
C GLN A 409 31.87 9.40 -8.70
N ASP A 410 32.18 9.72 -9.97
CA ASP A 410 31.57 10.81 -10.73
C ASP A 410 30.07 10.58 -10.99
N ASN A 411 29.63 9.32 -10.98
CA ASN A 411 28.21 8.96 -11.01
C ASN A 411 27.59 8.80 -9.63
N GLY A 412 28.29 9.18 -8.55
CA GLY A 412 27.76 9.20 -7.19
C GLY A 412 27.80 7.86 -6.45
N TYR A 413 28.57 6.87 -6.90
CA TYR A 413 28.80 5.65 -6.14
C TYR A 413 29.67 5.93 -4.91
N ARG A 414 29.19 5.55 -3.71
CA ARG A 414 29.84 5.82 -2.41
C ARG A 414 30.17 4.57 -1.59
N ASN A 415 29.72 3.40 -2.03
CA ASN A 415 30.01 2.15 -1.32
C ASN A 415 31.48 1.74 -1.52
N GLU A 416 31.93 0.81 -0.69
CA GLU A 416 33.28 0.26 -0.78
C GLU A 416 33.51 -0.49 -2.11
N ILE A 417 34.74 -0.41 -2.61
CA ILE A 417 35.25 -1.14 -3.78
C ILE A 417 36.47 -1.91 -3.31
N THR A 418 36.42 -3.23 -3.37
CA THR A 418 37.57 -4.08 -3.07
C THR A 418 38.36 -4.31 -4.36
N ILE A 419 39.67 -4.12 -4.33
CA ILE A 419 40.54 -4.34 -5.49
C ILE A 419 41.60 -5.36 -5.09
N GLU A 420 41.62 -6.47 -5.83
CA GLU A 420 42.58 -7.54 -5.68
C GLU A 420 43.49 -7.56 -6.90
N LYS A 421 44.80 -7.66 -6.65
CA LYS A 421 45.77 -8.01 -7.69
C LYS A 421 45.88 -9.53 -7.68
N PRO A 422 45.56 -10.22 -8.78
CA PRO A 422 45.83 -11.65 -8.84
C PRO A 422 47.34 -11.87 -8.69
N ASP A 423 47.73 -12.85 -7.87
CA ASP A 423 49.12 -13.28 -7.80
C ASP A 423 49.60 -13.62 -9.22
N GLU A 424 50.82 -13.21 -9.57
CA GLU A 424 51.41 -13.49 -10.88
C GLU A 424 51.39 -15.00 -11.14
N ILE A 425 50.40 -15.49 -11.90
CA ILE A 425 50.45 -16.84 -12.42
C ILE A 425 51.46 -16.80 -13.55
N LEU A 426 52.72 -17.09 -13.23
CA LEU A 426 53.78 -17.41 -14.17
C LEU A 426 53.42 -18.71 -14.93
N VAL A 427 52.40 -18.65 -15.79
CA VAL A 427 52.23 -19.66 -16.84
C VAL A 427 53.34 -19.40 -17.84
N LYS A 428 54.37 -20.25 -17.82
CA LYS A 428 55.54 -20.21 -18.70
C LYS A 428 55.15 -19.76 -20.12
N GLY A 429 55.52 -18.53 -20.48
CA GLY A 429 55.46 -18.02 -21.85
C GLY A 429 54.30 -17.06 -22.19
N ILE A 430 53.36 -16.78 -21.29
CA ILE A 430 52.29 -15.79 -21.52
C ILE A 430 52.57 -14.56 -20.67
N GLN A 431 52.79 -13.40 -21.30
CA GLN A 431 52.92 -12.12 -20.59
C GLN A 431 51.66 -11.88 -19.76
N SER A 432 51.83 -11.76 -18.44
CA SER A 432 50.76 -11.40 -17.52
C SER A 432 50.31 -9.97 -17.80
N THR A 433 49.14 -9.79 -18.40
CA THR A 433 48.45 -8.49 -18.41
C THR A 433 48.19 -8.08 -16.96
N ASP A 434 48.54 -6.85 -16.53
CA ASP A 434 48.27 -6.27 -15.19
C ASP A 434 46.76 -6.07 -14.96
N LYS A 435 46.00 -7.17 -15.00
CA LYS A 435 44.56 -7.19 -14.80
C LYS A 435 44.27 -7.22 -13.31
N ARG A 436 43.49 -6.26 -12.85
CA ARG A 436 43.00 -6.21 -11.47
C ARG A 436 41.56 -6.71 -11.42
N ILE A 437 41.21 -7.30 -10.29
CA ILE A 437 39.85 -7.76 -10.01
C ILE A 437 39.23 -6.78 -9.03
N MET A 438 38.18 -6.08 -9.45
CA MET A 438 37.39 -5.19 -8.61
C MET A 438 36.10 -5.88 -8.20
N THR A 439 35.81 -5.92 -6.92
CA THR A 439 34.55 -6.43 -6.38
C THR A 439 33.78 -5.27 -5.76
N LEU A 440 32.55 -5.07 -6.23
CA LEU A 440 31.68 -3.99 -5.75
C LEU A 440 30.23 -4.44 -5.73
N SER A 441 29.40 -3.82 -4.88
CA SER A 441 27.98 -4.17 -4.76
C SER A 441 27.11 -2.96 -5.05
N MET A 442 26.11 -3.12 -5.93
CA MET A 442 25.15 -2.06 -6.23
C MET A 442 23.79 -2.62 -6.64
N THR A 443 22.78 -1.76 -6.66
CA THR A 443 21.45 -2.15 -7.13
C THR A 443 21.47 -2.47 -8.62
N VAL A 444 20.59 -3.37 -9.07
CA VAL A 444 20.43 -3.71 -10.49
C VAL A 444 20.05 -2.48 -11.32
N ILE A 445 19.30 -1.55 -10.75
CA ILE A 445 18.93 -0.31 -11.44
C ILE A 445 20.15 0.59 -11.64
N ASN A 446 20.95 0.79 -10.58
CA ASN A 446 22.14 1.61 -10.63
C ASN A 446 23.14 1.07 -11.66
N TRP A 447 23.40 -0.24 -11.65
CA TRP A 447 24.27 -0.87 -12.64
C TRP A 447 23.82 -0.63 -14.08
N LYS A 448 22.51 -0.79 -14.36
CA LYS A 448 21.97 -0.54 -15.72
C LYS A 448 22.24 0.88 -16.20
N ASN A 449 22.23 1.86 -15.31
CA ASN A 449 22.43 3.26 -15.67
C ASN A 449 23.89 3.59 -15.99
N ILE A 450 24.86 2.91 -15.36
CA ILE A 450 26.29 3.23 -15.52
C ILE A 450 27.07 2.21 -16.33
N LYS A 451 26.49 1.04 -16.60
CA LYS A 451 27.15 -0.07 -17.30
C LYS A 451 27.88 0.44 -18.54
N GLN A 452 27.20 1.20 -19.39
CA GLN A 452 27.78 1.68 -20.65
C GLN A 452 29.04 2.53 -20.42
N PHE A 453 29.00 3.49 -19.49
CA PHE A 453 30.16 4.33 -19.18
C PHE A 453 31.36 3.54 -18.66
N ILE A 454 31.12 2.44 -17.92
CA ILE A 454 32.18 1.54 -17.46
C ILE A 454 32.78 0.78 -18.66
N PHE A 455 31.96 0.25 -19.56
CA PHE A 455 32.43 -0.48 -20.76
C PHE A 455 33.18 0.42 -21.75
N GLU A 456 32.91 1.73 -21.74
CA GLU A 456 33.66 2.71 -22.54
C GLU A 456 35.07 2.99 -22.00
N GLN A 457 35.38 2.64 -20.74
CA GLN A 457 36.74 2.84 -20.19
C GLN A 457 37.70 1.70 -20.58
N ASP A 458 37.21 0.47 -20.67
CA ASP A 458 38.03 -0.71 -20.93
C ASP A 458 37.24 -1.72 -21.78
N GLU A 459 37.59 -1.83 -23.06
CA GLU A 459 36.96 -2.77 -24.00
C GLU A 459 37.28 -4.24 -23.65
N ASN A 460 38.41 -4.50 -22.98
CA ASN A 460 38.88 -5.84 -22.60
C ASN A 460 38.39 -6.28 -21.22
N MET A 461 37.55 -5.46 -20.58
CA MET A 461 36.96 -5.74 -19.27
C MET A 461 36.02 -6.95 -19.31
N HIS A 462 36.06 -7.76 -18.27
CA HIS A 462 35.10 -8.84 -18.04
C HIS A 462 34.33 -8.65 -16.73
N VAL A 463 32.99 -8.68 -16.79
CA VAL A 463 32.13 -8.51 -15.61
C VAL A 463 31.38 -9.80 -15.28
N LYS A 464 31.62 -10.36 -14.08
CA LYS A 464 30.81 -11.44 -13.48
C LYS A 464 29.78 -10.84 -12.53
N VAL A 465 28.53 -11.30 -12.62
CA VAL A 465 27.43 -10.83 -11.76
C VAL A 465 27.03 -11.94 -10.80
N ILE A 466 27.18 -11.69 -9.50
CA ILE A 466 26.90 -12.65 -8.43
C ILE A 466 25.64 -12.19 -7.67
N ALA A 467 24.78 -13.16 -7.32
CA ALA A 467 23.60 -12.90 -6.51
C ALA A 467 23.99 -12.58 -5.05
N THR A 468 23.80 -11.33 -4.63
CA THR A 468 24.01 -10.94 -3.23
C THR A 468 22.85 -11.42 -2.37
N LYS A 469 23.11 -12.27 -1.37
CA LYS A 469 22.09 -12.78 -0.44
C LYS A 469 21.66 -11.70 0.57
N LYS A 470 22.64 -11.02 1.17
CA LYS A 470 22.46 -9.97 2.18
C LYS A 470 23.72 -9.10 2.21
N ILE A 471 23.56 -7.82 2.53
CA ILE A 471 24.66 -6.93 2.91
C ILE A 471 24.51 -6.63 4.39
N GLU A 472 25.60 -6.75 5.14
CA GLU A 472 25.67 -6.36 6.54
C GLU A 472 26.49 -5.08 6.65
N GLY A 473 26.04 -4.14 7.49
CA GLY A 473 26.66 -2.82 7.63
C GLY A 473 25.95 -1.70 6.86
N LYS A 474 26.63 -0.57 6.70
CA LYS A 474 26.13 0.60 5.98
C LYS A 474 26.24 0.36 4.48
N PHE A 475 25.17 0.62 3.75
CA PHE A 475 25.12 0.47 2.30
C PHE A 475 24.19 1.52 1.69
N ASP A 476 24.71 2.26 0.71
CA ASP A 476 24.01 3.27 -0.04
C ASP A 476 23.35 2.64 -1.27
N TYR A 477 22.02 2.60 -1.26
CA TYR A 477 21.22 2.01 -2.34
C TYR A 477 21.01 2.95 -3.53
N GLU A 478 21.22 4.25 -3.33
CA GLU A 478 21.06 5.28 -4.34
C GLU A 478 22.41 5.97 -4.57
N PHE A 479 22.70 6.33 -5.81
CA PHE A 479 23.83 7.20 -6.10
C PHE A 479 23.61 8.58 -5.49
N SER A 480 24.69 9.20 -5.02
CA SER A 480 24.61 10.55 -4.50
C SER A 480 24.20 11.50 -5.61
N ASN A 481 23.21 12.35 -5.33
CA ASN A 481 22.75 13.37 -6.27
C ASN A 481 23.66 14.61 -6.25
N ASP A 482 24.92 14.48 -5.83
CA ASP A 482 25.80 15.62 -5.55
C ASP A 482 26.06 16.44 -6.82
N HIS A 483 26.27 15.79 -7.96
CA HIS A 483 26.42 16.51 -9.24
C HIS A 483 25.19 17.32 -9.60
N THR A 484 24.00 16.76 -9.43
CA THR A 484 22.73 17.45 -9.70
C THR A 484 22.51 18.60 -8.72
N GLN A 485 22.80 18.39 -7.43
CA GLN A 485 22.73 19.42 -6.39
C GLN A 485 23.72 20.55 -6.67
N ASN A 486 24.96 20.21 -7.03
CA ASN A 486 26.02 21.16 -7.36
C ASN A 486 25.68 21.93 -8.63
N TYR A 487 25.11 21.29 -9.65
CA TYR A 487 24.61 21.95 -10.84
C TYR A 487 23.53 23.00 -10.50
N PHE A 488 22.54 22.64 -9.68
CA PHE A 488 21.52 23.60 -9.25
C PHE A 488 22.09 24.69 -8.34
N HIS A 489 23.06 24.34 -7.48
CA HIS A 489 23.79 25.29 -6.66
C HIS A 489 24.51 26.33 -7.52
N SER A 490 25.31 25.88 -8.50
CA SER A 490 26.08 26.75 -9.38
C SER A 490 25.15 27.61 -10.23
N GLN A 491 24.05 27.08 -10.74
CA GLN A 491 23.04 27.86 -11.49
C GLN A 491 22.44 29.00 -10.65
N ILE A 492 22.24 28.78 -9.35
CA ILE A 492 21.70 29.80 -8.45
C ILE A 492 22.76 30.83 -8.09
N VAL A 493 23.96 30.38 -7.69
CA VAL A 493 25.06 31.26 -7.28
C VAL A 493 25.53 32.13 -8.44
N ASN A 494 25.56 31.58 -9.65
CA ASN A 494 25.98 32.31 -10.85
C ASN A 494 24.90 33.22 -11.44
N ASP A 495 23.64 33.17 -10.98
CA ASP A 495 22.57 34.09 -11.39
C ASP A 495 22.50 35.29 -10.41
N PRO A 496 23.03 36.47 -10.79
CA PRO A 496 23.11 37.62 -9.89
C PRO A 496 21.73 38.11 -9.44
N ARG A 497 20.69 37.91 -10.27
CA ARG A 497 19.32 38.34 -9.94
C ARG A 497 18.73 37.44 -8.86
N GLN A 498 18.95 36.13 -8.96
CA GLN A 498 18.51 35.19 -7.94
C GLN A 498 19.27 35.35 -6.63
N MET A 499 20.61 35.49 -6.69
CA MET A 499 21.40 35.74 -5.48
C MET A 499 21.00 37.02 -4.77
N LYS A 500 20.83 38.13 -5.49
CA LYS A 500 20.38 39.39 -4.88
C LYS A 500 18.99 39.26 -4.23
N LYS A 501 18.10 38.43 -4.78
CA LYS A 501 16.79 38.13 -4.19
C LYS A 501 16.95 37.31 -2.90
N ILE A 502 17.81 36.29 -2.91
CA ILE A 502 18.13 35.46 -1.75
C ILE A 502 18.75 36.30 -0.63
N GLU A 503 19.74 37.14 -0.93
CA GLU A 503 20.40 38.01 0.04
C GLU A 503 19.42 38.98 0.70
N ARG A 504 18.57 39.64 -0.09
CA ARG A 504 17.52 40.54 0.44
C ARG A 504 16.54 39.81 1.36
N ALA A 505 16.09 38.63 0.97
CA ALA A 505 15.15 37.83 1.77
C ALA A 505 15.82 37.33 3.07
N SER A 506 17.08 36.90 2.98
CA SER A 506 17.89 36.43 4.12
C SER A 506 18.16 37.57 5.10
N PHE A 507 18.50 38.75 4.59
CA PHE A 507 18.71 39.96 5.39
C PHE A 507 17.42 40.36 6.13
N GLN A 508 16.28 40.41 5.44
CA GLN A 508 14.99 40.77 6.05
C GLN A 508 14.57 39.78 7.14
N LYS A 509 14.70 38.47 6.88
CA LYS A 509 14.39 37.42 7.86
C LYS A 509 15.30 37.53 9.08
N THR A 510 16.60 37.67 8.86
CA THR A 510 17.60 37.78 9.95
C THR A 510 17.36 39.04 10.79
N LYS A 511 17.10 40.18 10.16
CA LYS A 511 16.74 41.42 10.86
C LYS A 511 15.51 41.21 11.76
N SER A 512 14.48 40.51 11.25
CA SER A 512 13.27 40.23 12.03
C SER A 512 13.53 39.31 13.24
N GLU A 513 14.36 38.27 13.06
CA GLU A 513 14.73 37.33 14.12
C GLU A 513 15.59 37.98 15.21
N ILE A 514 16.54 38.86 14.85
CA ILE A 514 17.35 39.62 15.82
C ILE A 514 16.47 40.58 16.63
N ILE A 515 15.53 41.28 15.99
CA ILE A 515 14.57 42.16 16.68
C ILE A 515 13.68 41.35 17.62
N GLU A 516 13.17 40.19 17.19
CA GLU A 516 12.33 39.34 18.03
C GLU A 516 13.11 38.80 19.24
N ASN A 517 14.36 38.34 19.03
CA ASN A 517 15.22 37.82 20.09
C ASN A 517 15.59 38.90 21.11
N SER A 518 15.98 40.09 20.64
CA SER A 518 16.27 41.24 21.54
C SER A 518 15.03 41.66 22.35
N GLN A 519 13.83 41.65 21.74
CA GLN A 519 12.59 41.90 22.46
C GLN A 519 12.27 40.81 23.50
N LYS A 520 12.46 39.52 23.16
CA LYS A 520 12.29 38.40 24.10
C LYS A 520 13.27 38.52 25.27
N GLU A 521 14.53 38.87 25.02
CA GLU A 521 15.52 39.11 26.06
C GLU A 521 15.16 40.30 26.94
N ALA A 522 14.70 41.42 26.37
CA ALA A 522 14.24 42.57 27.13
C ALA A 522 13.04 42.22 28.02
N ARG A 523 12.10 41.40 27.52
CA ARG A 523 10.99 40.86 28.32
C ARG A 523 11.48 39.96 29.44
N ARG A 524 12.44 39.06 29.17
CA ARG A 524 13.07 38.19 30.18
C ARG A 524 13.79 39.01 31.26
N LYS A 525 14.57 40.03 30.88
CA LYS A 525 15.25 40.94 31.81
C LYS A 525 14.25 41.72 32.66
N LYS A 526 13.18 42.26 32.07
CA LYS A 526 12.10 42.94 32.82
C LYS A 526 11.39 41.99 33.80
N ALA A 527 11.08 40.76 33.36
CA ALA A 527 10.47 39.75 34.23
C ALA A 527 11.41 39.33 35.37
N ALA A 528 12.70 39.15 35.09
CA ALA A 528 13.72 38.85 36.09
C ALA A 528 13.89 39.99 37.09
N ALA A 529 13.96 41.24 36.62
CA ALA A 529 14.03 42.42 37.48
C ALA A 529 12.77 42.58 38.35
N LYS A 530 11.57 42.29 37.81
CA LYS A 530 10.33 42.27 38.58
C LYS A 530 10.38 41.20 39.69
N LYS A 531 10.79 39.97 39.35
CA LYS A 531 10.97 38.89 40.33
C LYS A 531 12.01 39.21 41.39
N ALA A 532 13.12 39.86 41.03
CA ALA A 532 14.15 40.30 41.98
C ALA A 532 13.59 41.35 42.95
N LYS A 533 12.85 42.35 42.45
CA LYS A 533 12.17 43.34 43.32
C LYS A 533 11.15 42.70 44.26
N GLU A 534 10.36 41.73 43.77
CA GLU A 534 9.41 40.98 44.58
C GLU A 534 10.13 40.13 45.65
N HIS A 535 11.27 39.53 45.32
CA HIS A 535 12.11 38.79 46.26
C HIS A 535 12.69 39.73 47.33
N ASP A 536 13.29 40.86 46.95
CA ASP A 536 13.84 41.84 47.89
C ASP A 536 12.77 42.43 48.80
N ALA A 537 11.56 42.71 48.29
CA ALA A 537 10.43 43.14 49.09
C ALA A 537 10.02 42.07 50.12
N LYS A 538 10.01 40.78 49.72
CA LYS A 538 9.76 39.66 50.65
C LYS A 538 10.86 39.53 51.69
N VAL A 539 12.13 39.70 51.32
CA VAL A 539 13.28 39.64 52.26
C VAL A 539 13.24 40.80 53.25
N LYS A 540 12.97 42.02 52.79
CA LYS A 540 12.79 43.20 53.66
C LYS A 540 11.60 43.03 54.61
N ASN A 541 10.46 42.52 54.13
CA ASN A 541 9.31 42.19 55.00
C ASN A 541 9.63 41.08 56.03
N ARG A 542 10.49 40.11 55.69
CA ARG A 542 10.97 39.11 56.67
C ARG A 542 11.90 39.72 57.72
N HIS A 543 12.80 40.63 57.33
CA HIS A 543 13.68 41.35 58.26
C HIS A 543 12.91 42.33 59.16
N GLN A 544 11.87 43.00 58.65
CA GLN A 544 10.97 43.82 59.49
C GLN A 544 10.12 43.00 60.45
N ARG A 545 9.80 41.73 60.14
CA ARG A 545 9.14 40.82 61.09
C ARG A 545 10.10 40.20 62.13
N TRP A 546 11.40 40.46 62.04
CA TRP A 546 12.44 39.98 62.96
C TRP A 546 13.34 41.15 63.38
N PRO A 547 12.86 42.01 64.30
CA PRO A 547 13.55 42.06 65.59
C PRO A 547 12.65 42.62 66.71
N TYR A 548 11.85 41.79 67.39
CA TYR A 548 11.49 42.03 68.82
C TYR A 548 10.99 40.74 69.47
N THR A 549 10.18 39.92 68.78
CA THR A 549 9.56 38.74 69.42
C THR A 549 10.48 37.55 69.69
N MET A 550 11.53 37.30 68.87
CA MET A 550 12.45 36.19 69.13
C MET A 550 13.51 36.54 70.18
N PHE A 551 14.08 37.75 70.13
CA PHE A 551 15.01 38.21 71.18
C PHE A 551 14.28 38.34 72.54
N ASP A 552 13.03 38.80 72.58
CA ASP A 552 12.24 38.81 73.83
C ASP A 552 11.88 37.41 74.32
N LYS A 553 11.61 36.45 73.43
CA LYS A 553 11.41 35.04 73.81
C LYS A 553 12.68 34.40 74.35
N ILE A 554 13.86 34.70 73.79
CA ILE A 554 15.14 34.22 74.30
C ILE A 554 15.49 34.89 75.64
N LYS A 555 15.28 36.21 75.77
CA LYS A 555 15.49 36.93 77.04
C LYS A 555 14.58 36.42 78.15
N ASN A 556 13.31 36.15 77.85
CA ASN A 556 12.37 35.54 78.81
C ASN A 556 12.70 34.07 79.10
N PHE A 557 13.26 33.32 78.15
CA PHE A 557 13.70 31.94 78.39
C PHE A 557 14.88 31.86 79.37
N PHE A 558 15.86 32.77 79.28
CA PHE A 558 16.96 32.84 80.24
C PHE A 558 16.55 33.43 81.60
N LYS A 559 15.62 34.39 81.64
CA LYS A 559 15.07 34.93 82.89
C LYS A 559 14.26 33.90 83.69
N LYS A 560 13.77 32.84 83.04
CA LYS A 560 13.02 31.74 83.67
C LYS A 560 13.90 30.60 84.21
N LYS A 561 15.21 30.63 83.93
CA LYS A 561 16.18 29.62 84.38
C LYS A 561 17.05 30.08 85.57
N SER A 562 16.90 31.31 86.05
CA SER A 562 17.57 31.84 87.24
C SER A 562 16.61 32.06 88.43
N LYS A 563 15.44 31.42 88.40
CA LYS A 563 14.64 31.02 89.55
C LYS A 563 14.58 29.51 89.52
#